data_AF-A0A6A6AVR5-F1
#
_entry.id   AF-A0A6A6AVR5-F1
#
_cell.length_a   1.000
_cell.length_b   1.000
_cell.length_c   1.000
_cell.angle_alpha   90.00
_cell.angle_beta   90.00
_cell.angle_gamma   90.00
#
_symmetry.space_group_name_H-M   'P 1'
#
loop_
_entity.id
_entity.type
_entity.pdbx_description
1 polymer ?
#
loop_
_entity_poly.entity_id
_entity_poly.type
_entity_poly.pdbx_seq_one_letter_code
_entity_poly.pdbx_strand_id
1 'polypeptide(L)'
;MAAPTPPSSSPLFRTPESAASKAAQPLPRPSLPLSPSSPGDDFDPAKPQSVSISKLVGIFKEIRQGLWKHPSPGWAKYRVSVEAYLELLQRIANDRDDSFVGWFNDKARYDYNSAKEELILRIAPTPLHDCFCAFVVKRIEDKLAALTAQHPVELGPALVGVRPCSTARVRFDASDTDTDTDELNPDADPFTSPSPASSPTSSPDQKSPDNQFQHNLAHWPSIVFKVAYSQKAEDLPKVADDYICLTGGNISAVVGLKVDYTPPREKAQARGIKALKPPSKQGHVIMWRLQEFTETSNGEEIPYKEVTAVTEEIFRTATGRCIPGTLSLPLTDFLPPVVLDVYPQARALTETTTVDITHAELCAELADAEARDRVRARGNGLKADADPLIRKRKPEEVDGREKRKNVRVERADKPYRGRA
;
A
#
# COMPACT_ATOMS: atom_id res chain seq x y z
N MET A 1 22.11 -17.33 63.93
CA MET A 1 21.05 -16.85 64.84
C MET A 1 20.05 -16.05 64.02
N ALA A 2 18.76 -16.33 63.90
CA ALA A 2 17.91 -17.50 64.09
C ALA A 2 16.63 -17.18 63.25
N ALA A 3 16.04 -18.17 62.57
CA ALA A 3 14.66 -18.08 62.09
C ALA A 3 13.68 -18.14 63.30
N PRO A 4 12.35 -17.86 63.21
CA PRO A 4 11.41 -18.63 62.39
C PRO A 4 10.10 -17.92 61.91
N THR A 5 9.28 -18.76 61.28
CA THR A 5 8.03 -18.78 60.47
C THR A 5 6.66 -18.36 61.13
N PRO A 6 5.48 -18.41 60.40
CA PRO A 6 4.26 -17.55 60.50
C PRO A 6 3.06 -18.19 61.27
N PRO A 7 1.81 -17.63 61.22
CA PRO A 7 0.71 -18.08 60.30
C PRO A 7 -0.38 -17.01 59.93
N SER A 8 -1.07 -17.06 58.77
CA SER A 8 -2.39 -17.67 58.41
C SER A 8 -3.71 -17.01 58.87
N SER A 9 -4.64 -16.87 57.90
CA SER A 9 -6.12 -16.97 57.94
C SER A 9 -7.05 -15.76 58.15
N SER A 10 -8.06 -15.71 57.27
CA SER A 10 -9.21 -14.79 57.10
C SER A 10 -10.22 -14.80 58.26
N PRO A 11 -11.26 -13.92 58.24
CA PRO A 11 -12.58 -14.43 57.84
C PRO A 11 -13.53 -13.45 57.11
N LEU A 12 -14.51 -14.06 56.42
CA LEU A 12 -15.77 -13.51 55.89
C LEU A 12 -16.71 -13.02 57.00
N PHE A 13 -17.57 -12.01 56.74
CA PHE A 13 -18.93 -11.96 57.28
C PHE A 13 -19.92 -11.15 56.40
N ARG A 14 -21.17 -11.61 56.41
CA ARG A 14 -22.36 -11.30 55.59
C ARG A 14 -23.25 -10.17 56.20
N THR A 15 -23.88 -9.36 55.31
CA THR A 15 -25.26 -8.76 55.25
C THR A 15 -26.05 -8.43 56.54
N PRO A 16 -26.91 -7.36 56.61
CA PRO A 16 -28.21 -7.33 55.88
C PRO A 16 -28.84 -5.97 55.45
N GLU A 17 -29.62 -6.08 54.38
CA GLU A 17 -31.00 -5.59 54.10
C GLU A 17 -31.69 -4.61 55.09
N SER A 18 -32.25 -3.49 54.58
CA SER A 18 -33.66 -3.06 54.82
C SER A 18 -34.08 -1.75 54.09
N ALA A 19 -35.14 -1.90 53.29
CA ALA A 19 -36.32 -1.04 53.07
C ALA A 19 -36.27 0.46 52.69
N ALA A 20 -36.63 0.69 51.42
CA ALA A 20 -37.81 1.42 50.90
C ALA A 20 -38.15 2.88 51.34
N SER A 21 -38.23 3.77 50.34
CA SER A 21 -39.34 4.73 50.24
C SER A 21 -39.73 5.01 48.77
N LYS A 22 -41.05 4.92 48.52
CA LYS A 22 -41.76 5.13 47.26
C LYS A 22 -41.90 6.62 46.96
N ALA A 23 -41.61 7.04 45.73
CA ALA A 23 -42.15 8.27 45.14
C ALA A 23 -42.71 7.95 43.75
N ALA A 24 -43.92 8.44 43.48
CA ALA A 24 -44.78 8.07 42.37
C ALA A 24 -44.28 8.56 41.00
N GLN A 25 -44.41 7.72 39.97
CA GLN A 25 -44.14 8.05 38.57
C GLN A 25 -45.37 8.70 37.89
N PRO A 26 -45.19 9.71 37.01
CA PRO A 26 -46.24 10.17 36.12
C PRO A 26 -46.37 9.27 34.88
N LEU A 27 -47.62 9.07 34.43
CA LEU A 27 -48.03 8.24 33.30
C LEU A 27 -47.38 8.65 31.96
N PRO A 28 -47.13 7.71 31.03
CA PRO A 28 -46.51 7.99 29.75
C PRO A 28 -47.49 8.65 28.77
N ARG A 29 -47.05 9.73 28.12
CA ARG A 29 -47.76 10.33 26.99
C ARG A 29 -47.67 9.40 25.76
N PRO A 30 -48.75 9.20 24.99
CA PRO A 30 -48.70 8.44 23.75
C PRO A 30 -47.86 9.15 22.69
N SER A 31 -46.91 8.43 22.12
CA SER A 31 -46.02 8.87 21.05
C SER A 31 -46.82 9.13 19.77
N LEU A 32 -46.69 10.33 19.21
CA LEU A 32 -47.18 10.66 17.88
C LEU A 32 -46.44 9.83 16.82
N PRO A 33 -47.10 9.44 15.71
CA PRO A 33 -46.50 8.60 14.68
C PRO A 33 -45.33 9.30 14.00
N LEU A 34 -44.18 8.63 13.99
CA LEU A 34 -42.96 9.02 13.31
C LEU A 34 -43.24 9.21 11.81
N SER A 35 -42.97 10.41 11.31
CA SER A 35 -42.83 10.65 9.88
C SER A 35 -41.65 9.82 9.33
N PRO A 36 -41.72 9.32 8.09
CA PRO A 36 -40.68 8.45 7.54
C PRO A 36 -39.35 9.19 7.41
N SER A 37 -38.32 8.62 8.04
CA SER A 37 -36.93 9.06 7.93
C SER A 37 -36.50 9.11 6.47
N SER A 38 -35.92 10.23 6.05
CA SER A 38 -35.27 10.36 4.74
C SER A 38 -34.05 9.44 4.65
N PRO A 39 -33.71 8.90 3.47
CA PRO A 39 -32.54 8.04 3.28
C PRO A 39 -31.28 8.92 3.24
N GLY A 40 -30.52 8.93 4.32
CA GLY A 40 -29.26 9.67 4.41
C GLY A 40 -28.36 9.15 5.52
N ASP A 41 -27.20 8.63 5.10
CA ASP A 41 -25.95 8.51 5.84
C ASP A 41 -25.85 7.54 7.03
N ASP A 42 -25.95 6.24 6.74
CA ASP A 42 -25.10 5.22 7.39
C ASP A 42 -23.88 4.95 6.50
N PHE A 43 -22.99 5.94 6.39
CA PHE A 43 -21.72 5.77 5.70
C PHE A 43 -20.71 5.11 6.66
N ASP A 44 -20.55 3.79 6.54
CA ASP A 44 -19.44 3.06 7.16
C ASP A 44 -18.30 2.92 6.14
N PRO A 45 -17.22 3.72 6.25
CA PRO A 45 -16.10 3.67 5.32
C PRO A 45 -15.30 2.36 5.38
N ALA A 46 -15.49 1.54 6.42
CA ALA A 46 -14.83 0.25 6.52
C ALA A 46 -15.47 -0.81 5.61
N LYS A 47 -16.73 -0.62 5.20
CA LYS A 47 -17.49 -1.59 4.40
C LYS A 47 -17.40 -1.27 2.89
N PRO A 48 -17.14 -2.28 2.05
CA PRO A 48 -17.17 -2.10 0.59
C PRO A 48 -18.54 -1.62 0.10
N GLN A 49 -18.53 -0.56 -0.71
CA GLN A 49 -19.74 -0.04 -1.33
C GLN A 49 -20.03 -0.73 -2.66
N SER A 50 -21.30 -1.05 -2.93
CA SER A 50 -21.70 -1.47 -4.27
C SER A 50 -22.00 -0.24 -5.14
N VAL A 51 -21.39 -0.17 -6.31
CA VAL A 51 -21.56 0.91 -7.29
C VAL A 51 -21.49 0.35 -8.70
N SER A 52 -22.20 0.99 -9.65
CA SER A 52 -22.13 0.58 -11.05
C SER A 52 -20.77 0.93 -11.67
N ILE A 53 -20.37 0.16 -12.69
CA ILE A 53 -19.11 0.40 -13.42
C ILE A 53 -19.07 1.80 -14.05
N SER A 54 -20.18 2.30 -14.60
CA SER A 54 -20.27 3.67 -15.12
C SER A 54 -19.94 4.72 -14.05
N LYS A 55 -20.38 4.49 -12.80
CA LYS A 55 -20.09 5.38 -11.67
C LYS A 55 -18.61 5.31 -11.28
N LEU A 56 -17.99 4.12 -11.29
CA LEU A 56 -16.56 3.97 -11.03
C LEU A 56 -15.68 4.69 -12.07
N VAL A 57 -16.01 4.60 -13.36
CA VAL A 57 -15.35 5.38 -14.41
C VAL A 57 -15.48 6.88 -14.13
N GLY A 58 -16.68 7.33 -13.73
CA GLY A 58 -16.93 8.71 -13.31
C GLY A 58 -16.04 9.13 -12.14
N ILE A 59 -15.93 8.29 -11.11
CA ILE A 59 -15.06 8.54 -9.94
C ILE A 59 -13.60 8.69 -10.37
N PHE A 60 -13.07 7.82 -11.24
CA PHE A 60 -11.71 7.97 -11.75
C PHE A 60 -11.50 9.30 -12.50
N LYS A 61 -12.50 9.74 -13.29
CA LYS A 61 -12.45 11.05 -13.96
C LYS A 61 -12.47 12.21 -12.96
N GLU A 62 -13.26 12.13 -11.89
CA GLU A 62 -13.27 13.11 -10.81
C GLU A 62 -11.94 13.16 -10.06
N ILE A 63 -11.32 12.00 -9.81
CA ILE A 63 -9.98 11.91 -9.19
C ILE A 63 -8.96 12.63 -10.06
N ARG A 64 -8.95 12.37 -11.39
CA ARG A 64 -8.06 13.06 -12.34
C ARG A 64 -8.21 14.58 -12.27
N GLN A 65 -9.44 15.06 -12.12
CA GLN A 65 -9.74 16.50 -12.08
C GLN A 65 -9.50 17.14 -10.71
N GLY A 66 -9.15 16.35 -9.68
CA GLY A 66 -9.01 16.83 -8.30
C GLY A 66 -10.35 17.24 -7.66
N LEU A 67 -11.47 16.79 -8.23
CA LEU A 67 -12.81 17.09 -7.74
C LEU A 67 -13.32 16.04 -6.74
N TRP A 68 -12.72 14.85 -6.75
CA TRP A 68 -13.15 13.76 -5.90
C TRP A 68 -12.91 14.06 -4.42
N LYS A 69 -14.01 14.14 -3.66
CA LYS A 69 -13.98 14.30 -2.21
C LYS A 69 -13.85 12.93 -1.56
N HIS A 70 -12.62 12.54 -1.31
CA HIS A 70 -12.31 11.24 -0.72
C HIS A 70 -13.09 11.01 0.59
N PRO A 71 -13.83 9.90 0.75
CA PRO A 71 -14.49 9.57 2.01
C PRO A 71 -13.48 9.33 3.15
N SER A 72 -13.72 9.87 4.35
CA SER A 72 -12.85 9.60 5.50
C SER A 72 -13.24 8.27 6.18
N PRO A 73 -12.29 7.40 6.61
CA PRO A 73 -10.85 7.51 6.51
C PRO A 73 -10.29 6.79 5.27
N GLY A 74 -10.05 7.55 4.22
CA GLY A 74 -8.84 7.45 3.43
C GLY A 74 -8.63 6.29 2.46
N TRP A 75 -9.51 5.30 2.39
CA TRP A 75 -9.73 4.49 1.18
C TRP A 75 -11.21 4.47 0.81
N ALA A 76 -11.50 4.43 -0.49
CA ALA A 76 -12.84 4.09 -0.95
C ALA A 76 -12.82 2.64 -1.41
N LYS A 77 -13.45 1.77 -0.62
CA LYS A 77 -13.59 0.34 -0.91
C LYS A 77 -14.89 0.14 -1.68
N TYR A 78 -14.82 -0.57 -2.79
CA TYR A 78 -15.95 -0.92 -3.63
C TYR A 78 -16.00 -2.43 -3.80
N ARG A 79 -17.19 -3.01 -3.69
CA ARG A 79 -17.41 -4.40 -4.06
C ARG A 79 -17.58 -4.48 -5.58
N VAL A 80 -16.66 -5.17 -6.24
CA VAL A 80 -16.58 -5.28 -7.69
C VAL A 80 -16.18 -6.72 -8.02
N SER A 81 -17.11 -7.49 -8.60
CA SER A 81 -16.82 -8.87 -9.04
C SER A 81 -15.72 -8.89 -10.10
N VAL A 82 -15.14 -10.06 -10.35
CA VAL A 82 -14.08 -10.22 -11.35
C VAL A 82 -14.55 -9.76 -12.72
N GLU A 83 -15.76 -10.14 -13.15
CA GLU A 83 -16.34 -9.75 -14.43
C GLU A 83 -16.57 -8.23 -14.50
N ALA A 84 -17.08 -7.65 -13.42
CA ALA A 84 -17.34 -6.22 -13.32
C ALA A 84 -16.02 -5.41 -13.34
N TYR A 85 -14.95 -5.93 -12.75
CA TYR A 85 -13.62 -5.33 -12.80
C TYR A 85 -13.00 -5.42 -14.20
N LEU A 86 -13.13 -6.56 -14.88
CA LEU A 86 -12.71 -6.70 -16.28
C LEU A 86 -13.49 -5.75 -17.20
N GLU A 87 -14.80 -5.60 -16.98
CA GLU A 87 -15.63 -4.62 -17.68
C GLU A 87 -15.15 -3.18 -17.41
N LEU A 88 -14.79 -2.86 -16.16
CA LEU A 88 -14.24 -1.56 -15.80
C LEU A 88 -12.95 -1.26 -16.58
N LEU A 89 -12.00 -2.20 -16.61
CA LEU A 89 -10.76 -2.05 -17.36
C LEU A 89 -11.01 -1.89 -18.85
N GLN A 90 -11.91 -2.69 -19.42
CA GLN A 90 -12.27 -2.60 -20.83
C GLN A 90 -12.92 -1.27 -21.19
N ARG A 91 -13.82 -0.75 -20.34
CA ARG A 91 -14.45 0.56 -20.55
C ARG A 91 -13.46 1.71 -20.46
N ILE A 92 -12.47 1.62 -19.57
CA ILE A 92 -11.43 2.64 -19.47
C ILE A 92 -10.49 2.56 -20.68
N ALA A 93 -10.08 1.36 -21.09
CA ALA A 93 -9.21 1.18 -22.26
C ALA A 93 -9.86 1.69 -23.56
N ASN A 94 -11.18 1.58 -23.68
CA ASN A 94 -11.97 2.04 -24.83
C ASN A 94 -12.54 3.46 -24.66
N ASP A 95 -12.15 4.21 -23.63
CA ASP A 95 -12.62 5.59 -23.44
C ASP A 95 -12.08 6.49 -24.56
N ARG A 96 -12.90 7.45 -25.02
CA ARG A 96 -12.53 8.35 -26.12
C ARG A 96 -11.53 9.43 -25.71
N ASP A 97 -11.33 9.62 -24.40
CA ASP A 97 -10.39 10.58 -23.84
C ASP A 97 -9.02 9.92 -23.61
N ASP A 98 -8.14 9.93 -24.61
CA ASP A 98 -6.79 9.34 -24.53
C ASP A 98 -5.98 9.87 -23.34
N SER A 99 -6.19 11.14 -22.95
CA SER A 99 -5.57 11.75 -21.78
C SER A 99 -6.08 11.13 -20.48
N PHE A 100 -7.34 10.71 -20.43
CA PHE A 100 -7.88 9.96 -19.29
C PHE A 100 -7.30 8.56 -19.22
N VAL A 101 -7.21 7.85 -20.36
CA VAL A 101 -6.62 6.51 -20.44
C VAL A 101 -5.15 6.53 -20.01
N GLY A 102 -4.36 7.46 -20.56
CA GLY A 102 -2.96 7.65 -20.17
C GLY A 102 -2.81 7.98 -18.69
N TRP A 103 -3.62 8.91 -18.17
CA TRP A 103 -3.64 9.20 -16.73
C TRP A 103 -4.00 7.97 -15.89
N PHE A 104 -4.98 7.18 -16.30
CA PHE A 104 -5.40 6.00 -15.56
C PHE A 104 -4.27 4.98 -15.47
N ASN A 105 -3.58 4.73 -16.58
CA ASN A 105 -2.46 3.79 -16.63
C ASN A 105 -1.26 4.27 -15.79
N ASP A 106 -0.98 5.58 -15.82
CA ASP A 106 0.26 6.12 -15.27
C ASP A 106 0.13 6.64 -13.83
N LYS A 107 -1.06 7.12 -13.45
CA LYS A 107 -1.26 7.94 -12.24
C LYS A 107 -2.34 7.40 -11.31
N ALA A 108 -3.34 6.68 -11.80
CA ALA A 108 -4.39 6.15 -10.94
C ALA A 108 -3.82 5.12 -9.95
N ARG A 109 -4.18 5.28 -8.67
CA ARG A 109 -3.75 4.41 -7.58
C ARG A 109 -4.92 3.64 -7.04
N TYR A 110 -4.89 2.33 -7.27
CA TYR A 110 -5.89 1.42 -6.78
C TYR A 110 -5.29 0.03 -6.61
N ASP A 111 -5.96 -0.75 -5.78
CA ASP A 111 -5.67 -2.15 -5.54
C ASP A 111 -6.93 -2.95 -5.87
N TYR A 112 -6.78 -4.14 -6.46
CA TYR A 112 -7.88 -5.08 -6.70
C TYR A 112 -7.52 -6.45 -6.15
N ASN A 113 -8.46 -7.08 -5.47
CA ASN A 113 -8.35 -8.45 -4.95
C ASN A 113 -9.58 -9.23 -5.41
N SER A 114 -9.38 -10.22 -6.27
CA SER A 114 -10.43 -11.06 -6.85
C SER A 114 -11.06 -11.98 -5.81
N ALA A 115 -10.27 -12.55 -4.91
CA ALA A 115 -10.77 -13.44 -3.85
C ALA A 115 -11.80 -12.75 -2.93
N LYS A 116 -11.63 -11.44 -2.71
CA LYS A 116 -12.55 -10.61 -1.92
C LYS A 116 -13.55 -9.84 -2.78
N GLU A 117 -13.36 -9.84 -4.11
CA GLU A 117 -14.08 -8.97 -5.05
C GLU A 117 -14.07 -7.50 -4.62
N GLU A 118 -12.89 -7.00 -4.21
CA GLU A 118 -12.72 -5.68 -3.64
C GLU A 118 -11.80 -4.80 -4.49
N LEU A 119 -12.33 -3.65 -4.93
CA LEU A 119 -11.57 -2.56 -5.53
C LEU A 119 -11.34 -1.46 -4.47
N ILE A 120 -10.09 -1.17 -4.17
CA ILE A 120 -9.69 -0.15 -3.19
C ILE A 120 -9.07 1.02 -3.95
N LEU A 121 -9.76 2.16 -3.96
CA LEU A 121 -9.16 3.41 -4.45
C LEU A 121 -8.30 4.03 -3.35
N ARG A 122 -7.02 4.23 -3.64
CA ARG A 122 -6.07 4.84 -2.70
C ARG A 122 -6.13 6.36 -2.82
N ILE A 123 -6.07 7.06 -1.68
CA ILE A 123 -5.79 8.51 -1.65
C ILE A 123 -4.56 8.79 -2.53
N ALA A 124 -4.64 9.84 -3.36
CA ALA A 124 -3.48 10.41 -4.01
C ALA A 124 -2.44 10.78 -2.92
N PRO A 125 -1.22 10.23 -2.98
CA PRO A 125 -0.22 10.45 -1.96
C PRO A 125 -0.08 11.93 -1.60
N THR A 126 0.09 12.24 -0.31
CA THR A 126 0.37 13.62 0.07
C THR A 126 1.83 13.95 -0.26
N PRO A 127 2.16 15.24 -0.45
CA PRO A 127 3.56 15.67 -0.59
C PRO A 127 4.48 15.11 0.49
N LEU A 128 4.01 15.04 1.75
CA LEU A 128 4.73 14.43 2.86
C LEU A 128 5.07 12.96 2.57
N HIS A 129 4.04 12.18 2.23
CA HIS A 129 4.16 10.74 1.97
C HIS A 129 5.15 10.47 0.83
N ASP A 130 4.98 11.15 -0.30
CA ASP A 130 5.86 10.96 -1.46
C ASP A 130 7.29 11.40 -1.18
N CYS A 131 7.49 12.55 -0.52
CA CYS A 131 8.84 13.00 -0.19
C CYS A 131 9.51 12.04 0.77
N PHE A 132 8.81 11.60 1.83
CA PHE A 132 9.41 10.70 2.81
C PHE A 132 9.79 9.36 2.18
N CYS A 133 8.89 8.76 1.39
CA CYS A 133 9.18 7.52 0.68
C CYS A 133 10.37 7.69 -0.28
N ALA A 134 10.38 8.76 -1.08
CA ALA A 134 11.48 9.05 -2.02
C ALA A 134 12.83 9.26 -1.32
N PHE A 135 12.84 9.88 -0.15
CA PHE A 135 14.06 10.07 0.63
C PHE A 135 14.61 8.78 1.20
N VAL A 136 13.75 7.93 1.76
CA VAL A 136 14.17 6.61 2.26
C VAL A 136 14.72 5.76 1.12
N VAL A 137 14.07 5.77 -0.04
CA VAL A 137 14.52 5.03 -1.24
C VAL A 137 15.87 5.56 -1.72
N LYS A 138 16.03 6.89 -1.83
CA LYS A 138 17.31 7.49 -2.19
C LYS A 138 18.42 7.10 -1.20
N ARG A 139 18.11 7.05 0.10
CA ARG A 139 19.06 6.63 1.14
C ARG A 139 19.54 5.20 0.93
N ILE A 140 18.64 4.30 0.51
CA ILE A 140 18.97 2.91 0.17
C ILE A 140 19.83 2.87 -1.09
N GLU A 141 19.47 3.61 -2.15
CA GLU A 141 20.28 3.70 -3.38
C GLU A 141 21.70 4.19 -3.09
N ASP A 142 21.86 5.23 -2.27
CA ASP A 142 23.17 5.76 -1.88
C ASP A 142 24.00 4.68 -1.15
N LYS A 143 23.37 3.86 -0.29
CA LYS A 143 24.05 2.76 0.43
C LYS A 143 24.40 1.59 -0.50
N LEU A 144 23.51 1.21 -1.43
CA LEU A 144 23.79 0.19 -2.44
C LEU A 144 24.94 0.62 -3.37
N ALA A 145 24.98 1.90 -3.74
CA ALA A 145 26.08 2.47 -4.53
C ALA A 145 27.40 2.43 -3.76
N ALA A 146 27.39 2.72 -2.45
CA ALA A 146 28.57 2.60 -1.60
C ALA A 146 29.08 1.15 -1.51
N LEU A 147 28.17 0.17 -1.36
CA LEU A 147 28.55 -1.26 -1.39
C LEU A 147 29.14 -1.67 -2.73
N THR A 148 28.55 -1.20 -3.84
CA THR A 148 29.08 -1.41 -5.19
C THR A 148 30.51 -0.86 -5.34
N ALA A 149 30.78 0.31 -4.76
CA ALA A 149 32.10 0.92 -4.80
C ALA A 149 33.12 0.20 -3.91
N GLN A 150 32.68 -0.37 -2.79
CA GLN A 150 33.52 -1.14 -1.87
C GLN A 150 33.87 -2.53 -2.42
N HIS A 151 32.93 -3.17 -3.12
CA HIS A 151 33.07 -4.53 -3.67
C HIS A 151 32.73 -4.57 -5.17
N PRO A 152 33.55 -3.91 -6.02
CA PRO A 152 33.23 -3.71 -7.43
C PRO A 152 33.25 -5.01 -8.26
N VAL A 153 34.01 -6.02 -7.83
CA VAL A 153 34.13 -7.30 -8.55
C VAL A 153 33.04 -8.27 -8.11
N GLU A 154 32.84 -8.39 -6.79
CA GLU A 154 31.95 -9.36 -6.19
C GLU A 154 30.49 -8.93 -6.26
N LEU A 155 30.18 -7.69 -5.86
CA LEU A 155 28.80 -7.18 -5.79
C LEU A 155 28.42 -6.32 -7.00
N GLY A 156 29.37 -5.62 -7.62
CA GLY A 156 29.09 -4.67 -8.69
C GLY A 156 28.24 -5.21 -9.84
N PRO A 157 28.56 -6.39 -10.43
CA PRO A 157 27.78 -6.96 -11.52
C PRO A 157 26.33 -7.31 -11.13
N ALA A 158 26.07 -7.68 -9.88
CA ALA A 158 24.72 -8.00 -9.40
C ALA A 158 23.95 -6.74 -9.00
N LEU A 159 24.58 -5.80 -8.28
CA LEU A 159 23.88 -4.61 -7.77
C LEU A 159 23.56 -3.59 -8.86
N VAL A 160 24.26 -3.57 -10.00
CA VAL A 160 23.95 -2.66 -11.11
C VAL A 160 22.55 -2.88 -11.70
N GLY A 161 22.02 -4.10 -11.55
CA GLY A 161 20.67 -4.49 -11.99
C GLY A 161 19.58 -4.09 -10.99
N VAL A 162 19.93 -3.79 -9.74
CA VAL A 162 18.97 -3.39 -8.70
C VAL A 162 18.58 -1.92 -8.88
N ARG A 163 17.30 -1.65 -9.12
CA ARG A 163 16.76 -0.30 -9.32
C ARG A 163 15.49 -0.07 -8.53
N PRO A 164 15.22 1.15 -8.07
CA PRO A 164 13.90 1.50 -7.61
C PRO A 164 12.94 1.56 -8.82
N CYS A 165 11.86 0.80 -8.76
CA CYS A 165 10.80 0.84 -9.79
C CYS A 165 9.63 1.75 -9.37
N SER A 166 9.84 2.57 -8.33
CA SER A 166 8.89 3.55 -7.83
C SER A 166 7.51 2.89 -7.68
N THR A 167 6.52 3.40 -8.38
CA THR A 167 5.13 3.05 -8.18
C THR A 167 4.55 2.18 -9.28
N ALA A 168 5.41 1.43 -9.98
CA ALA A 168 4.98 0.40 -10.91
C ALA A 168 4.01 -0.56 -10.20
N ARG A 169 2.95 -0.94 -10.90
CA ARG A 169 1.94 -1.88 -10.38
C ARG A 169 2.54 -3.28 -10.35
N VAL A 170 2.25 -4.02 -9.28
CA VAL A 170 2.48 -5.45 -9.19
C VAL A 170 1.17 -6.12 -9.56
N ARG A 171 1.15 -6.87 -10.67
CA ARG A 171 0.02 -7.72 -11.07
C ARG A 171 0.34 -9.13 -10.65
N PHE A 172 -0.54 -9.85 -10.00
CA PHE A 172 -0.28 -11.25 -9.65
C PHE A 172 -0.91 -12.09 -10.74
N ASP A 173 -0.12 -12.87 -11.48
CA ASP A 173 -0.65 -13.73 -12.53
C ASP A 173 -0.96 -15.11 -11.92
N ALA A 174 -2.16 -15.63 -12.16
CA ALA A 174 -2.63 -16.90 -11.58
C ALA A 174 -1.89 -18.13 -12.12
N SER A 175 -1.13 -18.01 -13.21
CA SER A 175 -0.40 -19.13 -13.81
C SER A 175 0.77 -19.62 -12.97
N ASP A 176 1.20 -18.84 -11.97
CA ASP A 176 2.42 -19.14 -11.21
C ASP A 176 2.11 -19.79 -9.85
N THR A 177 0.83 -19.96 -9.49
CA THR A 177 0.40 -20.62 -8.23
C THR A 177 -0.05 -22.06 -8.41
N ASP A 178 0.02 -22.64 -9.61
CA ASP A 178 -0.16 -24.09 -9.83
C ASP A 178 1.11 -24.83 -9.39
N THR A 179 1.42 -24.78 -8.09
CA THR A 179 2.23 -25.83 -7.46
C THR A 179 1.29 -26.96 -7.05
N ASP A 180 1.24 -27.99 -7.89
CA ASP A 180 1.09 -29.41 -7.53
C ASP A 180 0.06 -29.75 -6.44
N THR A 181 -1.23 -29.54 -6.73
CA THR A 181 -2.30 -30.31 -6.06
C THR A 181 -3.07 -31.27 -6.99
N ASP A 182 -2.58 -31.51 -8.20
CA ASP A 182 -3.17 -32.48 -9.14
C ASP A 182 -2.56 -33.90 -9.03
N GLU A 183 -1.87 -34.21 -7.93
CA GLU A 183 -1.69 -35.59 -7.50
C GLU A 183 -2.82 -35.95 -6.54
N LEU A 184 -3.93 -36.50 -7.05
CA LEU A 184 -4.79 -37.51 -6.42
C LEU A 184 -6.08 -37.73 -7.26
N ASN A 185 -5.94 -38.14 -8.52
CA ASN A 185 -7.01 -38.92 -9.16
C ASN A 185 -6.44 -39.99 -10.12
N PRO A 186 -5.99 -41.15 -9.60
CA PRO A 186 -5.46 -42.23 -10.42
C PRO A 186 -6.52 -42.94 -11.30
N ASP A 187 -7.80 -42.57 -11.21
CA ASP A 187 -8.91 -43.21 -11.91
C ASP A 187 -9.55 -42.36 -13.03
N ALA A 188 -8.95 -41.22 -13.41
CA ALA A 188 -9.46 -40.41 -14.51
C ALA A 188 -9.12 -41.03 -15.88
N ASP A 189 -10.12 -41.66 -16.50
CA ASP A 189 -10.10 -42.22 -17.86
C ASP A 189 -9.68 -41.17 -18.91
N PRO A 190 -8.58 -41.38 -19.67
CA PRO A 190 -8.02 -40.38 -20.58
C PRO A 190 -8.86 -40.07 -21.82
N PHE A 191 -10.03 -40.70 -22.02
CA PHE A 191 -10.79 -40.54 -23.27
C PHE A 191 -12.20 -39.95 -23.13
N THR A 192 -12.65 -39.60 -21.92
CA THR A 192 -14.07 -39.24 -21.73
C THR A 192 -14.27 -37.98 -20.89
N SER A 193 -13.73 -36.83 -21.33
CA SER A 193 -14.27 -35.50 -20.97
C SER A 193 -13.81 -34.43 -21.96
N PRO A 194 -14.74 -33.69 -22.61
CA PRO A 194 -14.35 -32.50 -23.37
C PRO A 194 -13.89 -31.45 -22.36
N SER A 195 -12.58 -31.19 -22.31
CA SER A 195 -12.02 -30.06 -21.57
C SER A 195 -12.74 -28.78 -22.00
N PRO A 196 -13.43 -28.04 -21.10
CA PRO A 196 -13.75 -26.67 -21.39
C PRO A 196 -12.41 -25.94 -21.53
N ALA A 197 -12.26 -25.14 -22.57
CA ALA A 197 -11.07 -24.33 -22.79
C ALA A 197 -10.76 -23.49 -21.53
N SER A 198 -9.83 -23.98 -20.72
CA SER A 198 -9.19 -23.24 -19.66
C SER A 198 -8.34 -22.17 -20.34
N SER A 199 -9.00 -21.07 -20.68
CA SER A 199 -8.31 -19.81 -20.85
C SER A 199 -7.54 -19.58 -19.55
N PRO A 200 -6.23 -19.31 -19.57
CA PRO A 200 -5.53 -18.98 -18.34
C PRO A 200 -6.12 -17.66 -17.87
N THR A 201 -7.09 -17.71 -16.96
CA THR A 201 -7.59 -16.53 -16.29
C THR A 201 -6.51 -16.10 -15.33
N SER A 202 -5.50 -15.39 -15.87
CA SER A 202 -4.57 -14.59 -15.07
C SER A 202 -5.41 -13.87 -14.02
N SER A 203 -5.12 -14.07 -12.74
CA SER A 203 -5.84 -13.37 -11.70
C SER A 203 -5.73 -11.87 -11.98
N PRO A 204 -6.85 -11.14 -11.97
CA PRO A 204 -6.84 -9.70 -12.20
C PRO A 204 -6.24 -8.92 -11.02
N ASP A 205 -5.63 -9.63 -10.06
CA ASP A 205 -5.16 -9.10 -8.81
C ASP A 205 -4.00 -8.16 -9.06
N GLN A 206 -4.07 -7.00 -8.43
CA GLN A 206 -3.10 -5.96 -8.64
C GLN A 206 -2.95 -5.11 -7.39
N LYS A 207 -1.71 -4.74 -7.07
CA LYS A 207 -1.40 -3.80 -6.00
C LYS A 207 -0.51 -2.66 -6.52
N SER A 208 -0.73 -1.48 -5.97
CA SER A 208 0.05 -0.28 -6.24
C SER A 208 0.98 0.02 -5.06
N PRO A 209 2.26 -0.40 -5.06
CA PRO A 209 3.21 -0.06 -4.00
C PRO A 209 3.52 1.44 -3.95
N ASP A 210 4.05 1.91 -2.81
CA ASP A 210 4.48 3.31 -2.67
C ASP A 210 5.91 3.49 -3.20
N ASN A 211 6.76 2.47 -3.00
CA ASN A 211 7.98 2.24 -3.78
C ASN A 211 8.33 0.75 -3.81
N GLN A 212 9.29 0.36 -4.64
CA GLN A 212 9.82 -1.01 -4.68
C GLN A 212 11.24 -1.04 -5.25
N PHE A 213 12.01 -2.05 -4.87
CA PHE A 213 13.28 -2.39 -5.52
C PHE A 213 13.13 -3.68 -6.32
N GLN A 214 13.69 -3.68 -7.52
CA GLN A 214 13.66 -4.83 -8.42
C GLN A 214 15.02 -4.97 -9.11
N HIS A 215 15.48 -6.21 -9.21
CA HIS A 215 16.59 -6.55 -10.09
C HIS A 215 16.07 -6.74 -11.52
N ASN A 216 16.76 -6.24 -12.53
CA ASN A 216 16.32 -6.31 -13.95
C ASN A 216 16.15 -7.74 -14.50
N LEU A 217 16.78 -8.74 -13.88
CA LEU A 217 16.60 -10.17 -14.21
C LEU A 217 15.45 -10.84 -13.43
N ALA A 218 14.89 -10.19 -12.42
CA ALA A 218 13.80 -10.74 -11.62
C ALA A 218 12.44 -10.29 -12.18
N HIS A 219 11.49 -11.22 -12.27
CA HIS A 219 10.12 -10.91 -12.71
C HIS A 219 9.39 -10.03 -11.69
N TRP A 220 9.50 -10.38 -10.41
CA TRP A 220 8.91 -9.65 -9.29
C TRP A 220 9.89 -8.64 -8.68
N PRO A 221 9.39 -7.54 -8.09
CA PRO A 221 10.21 -6.76 -7.17
C PRO A 221 10.63 -7.64 -5.99
N SER A 222 11.78 -7.34 -5.39
CA SER A 222 12.29 -8.12 -4.25
C SER A 222 11.93 -7.47 -2.91
N ILE A 223 11.79 -6.14 -2.89
CA ILE A 223 11.34 -5.38 -1.70
C ILE A 223 10.24 -4.40 -2.09
N VAL A 224 9.19 -4.34 -1.28
CA VAL A 224 8.10 -3.35 -1.41
C VAL A 224 8.07 -2.42 -0.21
N PHE A 225 7.89 -1.12 -0.47
CA PHE A 225 7.70 -0.09 0.53
C PHE A 225 6.25 0.39 0.56
N LYS A 226 5.70 0.53 1.76
CA LYS A 226 4.40 1.14 2.03
C LYS A 226 4.52 2.20 3.10
N VAL A 227 4.04 3.41 2.81
CA VAL A 227 3.94 4.46 3.82
C VAL A 227 2.47 4.56 4.26
N ALA A 228 2.19 4.17 5.50
CA ALA A 228 0.86 4.22 6.05
C ALA A 228 0.68 5.44 6.94
N TYR A 229 -0.47 6.09 6.84
CA TYR A 229 -0.94 6.93 7.93
C TYR A 229 -1.39 6.06 9.10
N SER A 230 -1.28 6.59 10.32
CA SER A 230 -1.70 5.89 11.54
C SER A 230 -3.12 5.33 11.50
N GLN A 231 -4.03 5.95 10.76
CA GLN A 231 -5.40 5.48 10.49
C GLN A 231 -5.49 4.21 9.62
N LYS A 232 -4.37 3.76 9.04
CA LYS A 232 -4.29 2.69 8.02
C LYS A 232 -3.24 1.62 8.34
N ALA A 233 -2.62 1.71 9.50
CA ALA A 233 -1.57 0.77 9.89
C ALA A 233 -2.11 -0.64 10.14
N GLU A 234 -3.39 -0.77 10.49
CA GLU A 234 -4.04 -2.05 10.80
C GLU A 234 -4.17 -2.96 9.57
N ASP A 235 -4.15 -2.38 8.36
CA ASP A 235 -4.20 -3.15 7.11
C ASP A 235 -2.80 -3.54 6.61
N LEU A 236 -1.71 -3.01 7.19
CA LEU A 236 -0.35 -3.31 6.73
C LEU A 236 0.02 -4.80 6.77
N PRO A 237 -0.32 -5.57 7.82
CA PRO A 237 -0.04 -7.01 7.83
C PRO A 237 -0.69 -7.74 6.66
N LYS A 238 -1.96 -7.42 6.38
CA LYS A 238 -2.69 -8.00 5.23
C LYS A 238 -2.10 -7.58 3.90
N VAL A 239 -1.67 -6.32 3.79
CA VAL A 239 -0.98 -5.84 2.59
C VAL A 239 0.34 -6.57 2.39
N ALA A 240 1.10 -6.82 3.45
CA ALA A 240 2.35 -7.56 3.39
C ALA A 240 2.13 -9.03 2.99
N ASP A 241 1.13 -9.67 3.60
CA ASP A 241 0.69 -11.02 3.26
C ASP A 241 0.31 -11.13 1.78
N ASP A 242 -0.56 -10.23 1.29
CA ASP A 242 -0.95 -10.20 -0.13
C ASP A 242 0.27 -10.11 -1.06
N TYR A 243 1.27 -9.24 -0.79
CA TYR A 243 2.46 -9.15 -1.65
C TYR A 243 3.31 -10.42 -1.64
N ILE A 244 3.58 -10.95 -0.44
CA ILE A 244 4.50 -12.08 -0.30
C ILE A 244 3.83 -13.37 -0.78
N CYS A 245 2.60 -13.64 -0.34
CA CYS A 245 1.88 -14.88 -0.65
C CYS A 245 1.43 -14.94 -2.12
N LEU A 246 0.86 -13.85 -2.68
CA LEU A 246 0.41 -13.86 -4.08
C LEU A 246 1.56 -13.89 -5.11
N THR A 247 2.81 -13.70 -4.66
CA THR A 247 4.01 -13.91 -5.50
C THR A 247 4.75 -15.21 -5.17
N GLY A 248 4.16 -16.11 -4.37
CA GLY A 248 4.81 -17.35 -3.94
C GLY A 248 6.12 -17.13 -3.18
N GLY A 249 6.26 -15.99 -2.49
CA GLY A 249 7.47 -15.60 -1.76
C GLY A 249 8.56 -14.94 -2.59
N ASN A 250 8.32 -14.61 -3.87
CA ASN A 250 9.29 -13.92 -4.71
C ASN A 250 9.54 -12.46 -4.29
N ILE A 251 8.56 -11.82 -3.64
CA ILE A 251 8.79 -10.59 -2.87
C ILE A 251 9.35 -11.01 -1.50
N SER A 252 10.64 -10.77 -1.27
CA SER A 252 11.36 -11.21 -0.08
C SER A 252 10.98 -10.43 1.19
N ALA A 253 10.71 -9.13 1.04
CA ALA A 253 10.35 -8.28 2.18
C ALA A 253 9.35 -7.17 1.83
N VAL A 254 8.51 -6.84 2.80
CA VAL A 254 7.64 -5.66 2.77
C VAL A 254 8.00 -4.74 3.93
N VAL A 255 8.30 -3.48 3.65
CA VAL A 255 8.65 -2.47 4.65
C VAL A 255 7.51 -1.46 4.78
N GLY A 256 6.87 -1.46 5.95
CA GLY A 256 5.84 -0.52 6.35
C GLY A 256 6.42 0.64 7.16
N LEU A 257 6.22 1.86 6.68
CA LEU A 257 6.55 3.08 7.39
C LEU A 257 5.25 3.73 7.88
N LYS A 258 4.92 3.51 9.14
CA LYS A 258 3.73 4.10 9.78
C LYS A 258 4.07 5.46 10.34
N VAL A 259 3.42 6.50 9.83
CA VAL A 259 3.59 7.88 10.30
C VAL A 259 2.28 8.46 10.80
N ASP A 260 2.29 8.99 12.01
CA ASP A 260 1.16 9.74 12.54
C ASP A 260 1.07 11.08 11.80
N TYR A 261 -0.06 11.29 11.14
CA TYR A 261 -0.36 12.57 10.51
C TYR A 261 -1.36 13.32 11.37
N THR A 262 -1.04 14.58 11.67
CA THR A 262 -2.07 15.52 12.10
C THR A 262 -2.15 16.64 11.08
N PRO A 263 -3.33 16.88 10.47
CA PRO A 263 -3.49 18.00 9.55
C PRO A 263 -3.19 19.32 10.27
N PRO A 264 -2.67 20.34 9.55
CA PRO A 264 -2.48 21.68 10.11
C PRO A 264 -3.75 22.19 10.81
N ARG A 265 -3.60 22.80 12.00
CA ARG A 265 -4.71 23.25 12.87
C ARG A 265 -5.78 24.06 12.15
N GLU A 266 -5.41 24.88 11.16
CA GLU A 266 -6.35 25.67 10.34
C GLU A 266 -7.34 24.79 9.57
N LYS A 267 -6.91 23.63 9.06
CA LYS A 267 -7.79 22.66 8.38
C LYS A 267 -8.64 21.84 9.35
N ALA A 268 -8.16 21.63 10.58
CA ALA A 268 -8.92 20.94 11.63
C ALA A 268 -10.07 21.81 12.18
N GLN A 269 -9.83 23.13 12.35
CA GLN A 269 -10.87 24.10 12.71
C GLN A 269 -11.90 24.29 11.60
N ALA A 270 -11.47 24.37 10.33
CA ALA A 270 -12.38 24.42 9.18
C ALA A 270 -13.28 23.16 9.05
N ARG A 271 -12.90 22.05 9.69
CA ARG A 271 -13.66 20.78 9.73
C ARG A 271 -14.42 20.56 11.04
N GLY A 272 -14.51 21.57 11.92
CA GLY A 272 -15.26 21.49 13.17
C GLY A 272 -14.66 20.54 14.22
N ILE A 273 -13.41 20.09 14.05
CA ILE A 273 -12.76 19.17 14.98
C ILE A 273 -12.25 19.97 16.18
N LYS A 274 -12.92 19.86 17.34
CA LYS A 274 -12.44 20.41 18.61
C LYS A 274 -11.10 19.74 18.95
N ALA A 275 -10.00 20.48 18.82
CA ALA A 275 -8.65 19.99 19.06
C ALA A 275 -8.48 19.63 20.55
N LEU A 276 -8.60 18.35 20.91
CA LEU A 276 -8.41 17.89 22.30
C LEU A 276 -7.08 17.20 22.58
N LYS A 277 -6.25 16.89 21.57
CA LYS A 277 -4.90 16.33 21.79
C LYS A 277 -3.87 17.00 20.89
N PRO A 278 -2.63 17.22 21.38
CA PRO A 278 -1.54 17.66 20.52
C PRO A 278 -1.31 16.64 19.40
N PRO A 279 -0.91 17.11 18.20
CA PRO A 279 -0.62 16.24 17.07
C PRO A 279 0.47 15.23 17.44
N SER A 280 0.19 13.94 17.35
CA SER A 280 1.23 12.92 17.50
C SER A 280 2.17 12.98 16.30
N LYS A 281 3.47 12.86 16.58
CA LYS A 281 4.54 12.74 15.59
C LYS A 281 5.13 11.34 15.56
N GLN A 282 4.43 10.34 16.07
CA GLN A 282 4.98 9.00 16.17
C GLN A 282 5.29 8.43 14.78
N GLY A 283 6.40 7.70 14.70
CA GLY A 283 6.85 6.98 13.51
C GLY A 283 7.25 5.56 13.89
N HIS A 284 6.72 4.58 13.17
CA HIS A 284 7.11 3.18 13.29
C HIS A 284 7.63 2.66 11.96
N VAL A 285 8.61 1.78 12.05
CA VAL A 285 9.07 0.94 10.95
C VAL A 285 8.71 -0.49 11.27
N ILE A 286 8.10 -1.17 10.31
CA ILE A 286 7.68 -2.56 10.44
C ILE A 286 8.14 -3.30 9.20
N MET A 287 8.72 -4.48 9.37
CA MET A 287 9.20 -5.29 8.26
C MET A 287 8.59 -6.68 8.34
N TRP A 288 8.01 -7.13 7.23
CA TRP A 288 7.46 -8.47 7.08
C TRP A 288 8.29 -9.30 6.14
N ARG A 289 8.48 -10.58 6.49
CA ARG A 289 9.12 -11.59 5.65
C ARG A 289 8.37 -12.91 5.78
N LEU A 290 8.54 -13.77 4.78
CA LEU A 290 8.18 -15.17 4.90
C LEU A 290 9.15 -15.84 5.89
N GLN A 291 8.63 -16.52 6.90
CA GLN A 291 9.41 -17.27 7.88
C GLN A 291 9.00 -18.74 7.86
N GLU A 292 9.97 -19.62 8.09
CA GLU A 292 9.76 -21.06 8.22
C GLU A 292 9.53 -21.42 9.69
N PHE A 293 8.49 -22.20 9.95
CA PHE A 293 8.11 -22.70 11.25
C PHE A 293 7.90 -24.21 11.16
N THR A 294 7.91 -24.87 12.31
CA THR A 294 7.60 -26.31 12.43
C THR A 294 6.52 -26.49 13.47
N GLU A 295 5.44 -27.18 13.11
CA GLU A 295 4.40 -27.59 14.05
C GLU A 295 4.46 -29.11 14.26
N THR A 296 4.33 -29.55 15.51
CA THR A 296 4.22 -30.98 15.81
C THR A 296 2.75 -31.41 15.80
N SER A 297 2.35 -32.21 14.83
CA SER A 297 1.02 -32.81 14.75
C SER A 297 1.15 -34.34 14.75
N ASN A 298 0.45 -35.01 15.67
CA ASN A 298 0.51 -36.47 15.85
C ASN A 298 1.92 -37.05 16.06
N GLY A 299 2.86 -36.25 16.58
CA GLY A 299 4.26 -36.66 16.79
C GLY A 299 5.15 -36.52 15.55
N GLU A 300 4.61 -35.99 14.44
CA GLU A 300 5.34 -35.64 13.23
C GLU A 300 5.60 -34.13 13.18
N GLU A 301 6.81 -33.75 12.76
CA GLU A 301 7.21 -32.35 12.57
C GLU A 301 6.85 -31.91 11.14
N ILE A 302 5.89 -30.99 11.02
CA ILE A 302 5.40 -30.48 9.74
C ILE A 302 5.92 -29.05 9.55
N PRO A 303 6.81 -28.79 8.57
CA PRO A 303 7.25 -27.43 8.27
C PRO A 303 6.16 -26.66 7.53
N TYR A 304 5.98 -25.39 7.89
CA TYR A 304 5.11 -24.45 7.18
C TYR A 304 5.75 -23.07 7.07
N LYS A 305 5.26 -22.25 6.15
CA LYS A 305 5.73 -20.88 5.96
C LYS A 305 4.63 -19.88 6.27
N GLU A 306 4.96 -18.84 7.02
CA GLU A 306 4.02 -17.78 7.38
C GLU A 306 4.68 -16.41 7.26
N VAL A 307 3.92 -15.42 6.79
CA VAL A 307 4.35 -14.02 6.74
C VAL A 307 4.23 -13.41 8.12
N THR A 308 5.37 -13.02 8.70
CA THR A 308 5.40 -12.44 10.05
C THR A 308 6.17 -11.13 10.08
N ALA A 309 5.83 -10.27 11.04
CA ALA A 309 6.61 -9.07 11.32
C ALA A 309 7.92 -9.46 12.01
N VAL A 310 9.03 -9.42 11.27
CA VAL A 310 10.38 -9.70 11.79
C VAL A 310 11.00 -8.49 12.50
N THR A 311 10.41 -7.31 12.31
CA THR A 311 10.80 -6.07 12.99
C THR A 311 9.57 -5.21 13.17
N GLU A 312 9.36 -4.66 14.37
CA GLU A 312 8.37 -3.63 14.65
C GLU A 312 8.96 -2.65 15.67
N GLU A 313 9.42 -1.50 15.19
CA GLU A 313 10.19 -0.56 15.98
C GLU A 313 9.67 0.87 15.86
N ILE A 314 9.65 1.57 16.99
CA ILE A 314 9.36 3.00 17.03
C ILE A 314 10.66 3.75 16.75
N PHE A 315 10.76 4.42 15.59
CA PHE A 315 11.92 5.29 15.30
C PHE A 315 11.72 6.73 15.78
N ARG A 316 10.46 7.15 15.99
CA ARG A 316 10.11 8.50 16.46
C ARG A 316 8.94 8.47 17.44
N THR A 317 9.09 9.11 18.60
CA THR A 317 8.03 9.20 19.62
C THR A 317 6.87 10.10 19.19
N ALA A 318 5.75 10.02 19.92
CA ALA A 318 4.61 10.93 19.74
C ALA A 318 4.98 12.42 19.92
N THR A 319 6.02 12.73 20.71
CA THR A 319 6.53 14.10 20.88
C THR A 319 7.47 14.55 19.75
N GLY A 320 7.87 13.63 18.85
CA GLY A 320 8.79 13.88 17.75
C GLY A 320 10.26 13.64 18.10
N ARG A 321 10.57 13.03 19.24
CA ARG A 321 11.94 12.65 19.62
C ARG A 321 12.34 11.37 18.90
N CYS A 322 13.53 11.34 18.32
CA CYS A 322 14.08 10.15 17.69
C CYS A 322 14.55 9.13 18.72
N ILE A 323 14.29 7.86 18.45
CA ILE A 323 14.72 6.74 19.28
C ILE A 323 15.90 6.06 18.57
N PRO A 324 17.00 5.71 19.25
CA PRO A 324 18.08 4.94 18.65
C PRO A 324 17.59 3.58 18.12
N GLY A 325 18.22 3.10 17.06
CA GLY A 325 17.90 1.83 16.41
C GLY A 325 18.27 1.88 14.94
N THR A 326 18.10 0.75 14.26
CA THR A 326 18.53 0.56 12.87
C THR A 326 17.60 -0.41 12.17
N LEU A 327 17.04 0.03 11.04
CA LEU A 327 16.43 -0.87 10.08
C LEU A 327 17.54 -1.54 9.24
N SER A 328 17.73 -2.84 9.42
CA SER A 328 18.70 -3.62 8.66
C SER A 328 18.02 -4.42 7.56
N LEU A 329 18.38 -4.15 6.30
CA LEU A 329 17.91 -4.86 5.12
C LEU A 329 19.05 -5.75 4.59
N PRO A 330 19.04 -7.07 4.81
CA PRO A 330 19.99 -8.00 4.22
C PRO A 330 20.06 -7.83 2.71
N LEU A 331 21.26 -7.93 2.14
CA LEU A 331 21.43 -7.79 0.70
C LEU A 331 20.71 -8.90 -0.08
N THR A 332 20.44 -10.04 0.56
CA THR A 332 19.60 -11.13 0.04
C THR A 332 18.17 -10.68 -0.28
N ASP A 333 17.66 -9.63 0.38
CA ASP A 333 16.33 -9.08 0.08
C ASP A 333 16.33 -8.32 -1.27
N PHE A 334 17.49 -7.86 -1.77
CA PHE A 334 17.62 -7.16 -3.04
C PHE A 334 18.04 -8.09 -4.20
N LEU A 335 18.68 -9.21 -3.87
CA LEU A 335 19.21 -10.19 -4.80
C LEU A 335 18.59 -11.56 -4.52
N PRO A 336 17.43 -11.88 -5.14
CA PRO A 336 16.77 -13.16 -4.90
C PRO A 336 17.64 -14.33 -5.41
N PRO A 337 17.41 -15.58 -4.95
CA PRO A 337 18.24 -16.73 -5.31
C PRO A 337 18.47 -16.88 -6.81
N VAL A 338 17.44 -16.70 -7.63
CA VAL A 338 17.51 -16.76 -9.10
C VAL A 338 18.50 -15.76 -9.71
N VAL A 339 18.70 -14.60 -9.07
CA VAL A 339 19.71 -13.61 -9.49
C VAL A 339 21.09 -14.03 -8.99
N LEU A 340 21.20 -14.54 -7.76
CA LEU A 340 22.47 -15.03 -7.22
C LEU A 340 23.01 -16.25 -7.96
N ASP A 341 22.15 -17.04 -8.60
CA ASP A 341 22.58 -18.15 -9.46
C ASP A 341 23.26 -17.66 -10.76
N VAL A 342 22.89 -16.47 -11.24
CA VAL A 342 23.56 -15.78 -12.36
C VAL A 342 24.86 -15.11 -11.91
N TYR A 343 24.92 -14.65 -10.65
CA TYR A 343 26.07 -13.98 -10.06
C TYR A 343 26.61 -14.72 -8.83
N PRO A 344 27.12 -15.95 -8.97
CA PRO A 344 27.53 -16.77 -7.83
C PRO A 344 28.65 -16.13 -7.00
N GLN A 345 29.48 -15.28 -7.61
CA GLN A 345 30.52 -14.51 -6.91
C GLN A 345 29.97 -13.54 -5.86
N ALA A 346 28.71 -13.10 -5.99
CA ALA A 346 28.08 -12.18 -5.05
C ALA A 346 27.56 -12.87 -3.78
N ARG A 347 27.35 -14.20 -3.81
CA ARG A 347 26.60 -14.95 -2.79
C ARG A 347 27.17 -14.79 -1.38
N ALA A 348 28.47 -15.04 -1.20
CA ALA A 348 29.12 -15.00 0.11
C ALA A 348 29.02 -13.62 0.80
N LEU A 349 29.21 -12.54 0.04
CA LEU A 349 29.06 -11.19 0.57
C LEU A 349 27.59 -10.84 0.79
N THR A 350 26.70 -11.27 -0.12
CA THR A 350 25.26 -10.98 -0.01
C THR A 350 24.65 -11.56 1.26
N GLU A 351 25.05 -12.78 1.65
CA GLU A 351 24.57 -13.46 2.86
C GLU A 351 25.04 -12.81 4.17
N THR A 352 26.11 -12.01 4.12
CA THR A 352 26.74 -11.41 5.32
C THR A 352 26.63 -9.88 5.37
N THR A 353 26.09 -9.25 4.32
CA THR A 353 26.02 -7.80 4.17
C THR A 353 24.59 -7.30 4.34
N THR A 354 24.43 -6.19 5.05
CA THR A 354 23.16 -5.48 5.21
C THR A 354 23.25 -4.05 4.69
N VAL A 355 22.11 -3.53 4.24
CA VAL A 355 21.86 -2.11 4.02
C VAL A 355 21.15 -1.58 5.26
N ASP A 356 21.91 -0.88 6.09
CA ASP A 356 21.43 -0.38 7.38
C ASP A 356 20.97 1.07 7.29
N ILE A 357 19.74 1.36 7.70
CA ILE A 357 19.21 2.72 7.86
C ILE A 357 18.99 2.98 9.33
N THR A 358 19.76 3.90 9.90
CA THR A 358 19.60 4.29 11.29
C THR A 358 18.26 5.00 11.51
N HIS A 359 17.70 4.88 12.69
CA HIS A 359 16.49 5.63 13.07
C HIS A 359 16.73 7.14 13.03
N ALA A 360 17.97 7.60 13.25
CA ALA A 360 18.35 8.99 13.07
C ALA A 360 18.18 9.45 11.62
N GLU A 361 18.61 8.63 10.64
CA GLU A 361 18.38 8.88 9.21
C GLU A 361 16.88 8.91 8.90
N LEU A 362 16.09 7.90 9.32
CA LEU A 362 14.64 7.87 9.11
C LEU A 362 13.93 9.11 9.69
N CYS A 363 14.34 9.53 10.88
CA CYS A 363 13.85 10.74 11.52
C CYS A 363 14.16 12.01 10.71
N ALA A 364 15.40 12.11 10.21
CA ALA A 364 15.84 13.25 9.42
C ALA A 364 15.05 13.34 8.10
N GLU A 365 14.91 12.22 7.38
CA GLU A 365 14.12 12.19 6.14
C GLU A 365 12.65 12.57 6.37
N LEU A 366 12.06 12.09 7.47
CA LEU A 366 10.68 12.45 7.82
C LEU A 366 10.56 13.94 8.21
N ALA A 367 11.53 14.49 8.92
CA ALA A 367 11.56 15.92 9.27
C ALA A 367 11.68 16.80 8.02
N ASP A 368 12.51 16.41 7.06
CA ASP A 368 12.66 17.10 5.78
C ASP A 368 11.38 17.03 4.93
N ALA A 369 10.72 15.86 4.91
CA ALA A 369 9.43 15.71 4.25
C ALA A 369 8.36 16.61 4.89
N GLU A 370 8.32 16.70 6.23
CA GLU A 370 7.43 17.61 6.95
C GLU A 370 7.74 19.08 6.66
N ALA A 371 9.01 19.46 6.60
CA ALA A 371 9.41 20.83 6.30
C ALA A 371 8.93 21.23 4.88
N ARG A 372 9.10 20.35 3.89
CA ARG A 372 8.62 20.58 2.52
C ARG A 372 7.10 20.66 2.44
N ASP A 373 6.38 19.79 3.16
CA ASP A 373 4.92 19.84 3.23
C ASP A 373 4.44 21.16 3.84
N ARG A 374 5.09 21.66 4.90
CA ARG A 374 4.77 22.97 5.52
C ARG A 374 5.00 24.14 4.57
N VAL A 375 6.10 24.15 3.81
CA VAL A 375 6.38 25.20 2.83
C VAL A 375 5.29 25.24 1.75
N ARG A 376 4.89 24.07 1.24
CA ARG A 376 3.81 23.95 0.24
C ARG A 376 2.47 24.37 0.83
N ALA A 377 2.12 23.88 2.02
CA ALA A 377 0.84 24.16 2.66
C ALA A 377 0.63 25.65 2.98
N ARG A 378 1.69 26.36 3.37
CA ARG A 378 1.64 27.81 3.66
C ARG A 378 1.81 28.67 2.40
N GLY A 379 2.27 28.10 1.30
CA GLY A 379 2.60 28.86 0.10
C GLY A 379 3.80 29.80 0.25
N ASN A 380 4.64 29.57 1.27
CA ASN A 380 5.79 30.41 1.66
C ASN A 380 7.06 30.10 0.86
N GLY A 381 6.99 29.23 -0.15
CA GLY A 381 8.12 28.97 -1.03
C GLY A 381 8.45 30.18 -1.90
N LEU A 382 9.71 30.27 -2.36
CA LEU A 382 10.09 31.24 -3.38
C LEU A 382 9.24 31.02 -4.63
N LYS A 383 8.57 32.09 -5.08
CA LYS A 383 7.81 32.11 -6.33
C LYS A 383 8.53 33.06 -7.26
N ALA A 384 8.85 32.60 -8.47
CA ALA A 384 9.15 33.53 -9.54
C ALA A 384 7.90 34.37 -9.81
N ASP A 385 8.11 35.61 -10.29
CA ASP A 385 6.99 36.42 -10.76
C ASP A 385 6.23 35.64 -11.85
N ALA A 386 4.90 35.73 -11.79
CA ALA A 386 4.07 35.08 -12.77
C ALA A 386 4.37 35.70 -14.13
N ASP A 387 4.94 34.92 -15.05
CA ASP A 387 5.13 35.37 -16.43
C ASP A 387 3.74 35.61 -17.04
N PRO A 388 3.38 36.86 -17.37
CA PRO A 388 2.05 37.19 -17.89
C PRO A 388 1.77 36.56 -19.26
N LEU A 389 2.81 36.06 -19.95
CA LEU A 389 2.67 35.32 -21.20
C LEU A 389 2.27 33.87 -20.97
N ILE A 390 2.48 33.32 -19.76
CA ILE A 390 2.06 31.97 -19.40
C ILE A 390 0.57 31.98 -19.05
N ARG A 391 -0.26 31.61 -20.03
CA ARG A 391 -1.71 31.43 -19.85
C ARG A 391 -2.04 29.95 -19.65
N LYS A 392 -2.92 29.67 -18.68
CA LYS A 392 -3.53 28.34 -18.54
C LYS A 392 -4.31 28.06 -19.83
N ARG A 393 -3.92 27.01 -20.56
CA ARG A 393 -4.58 26.62 -21.80
C ARG A 393 -6.03 26.26 -21.49
N LYS A 394 -6.95 26.65 -22.39
CA LYS A 394 -8.32 26.15 -22.31
C LYS A 394 -8.32 24.64 -22.62
N PRO A 395 -9.07 23.81 -21.88
CA PRO A 395 -9.11 22.36 -22.10
C PRO A 395 -9.35 21.97 -23.56
N GLU A 396 -10.20 22.72 -24.27
CA GLU A 396 -10.57 22.50 -25.69
C GLU A 396 -9.39 22.69 -26.66
N GLU A 397 -8.43 23.57 -26.37
CA GLU A 397 -7.28 23.84 -27.23
C GLU A 397 -6.19 22.76 -27.13
N VAL A 398 -6.12 22.04 -26.01
CA VAL A 398 -5.14 20.97 -25.78
C VAL A 398 -5.46 19.79 -26.70
N ASP A 399 -6.73 19.36 -26.70
CA ASP A 399 -7.23 18.26 -27.51
C ASP A 399 -7.10 18.56 -29.02
N GLY A 400 -7.41 19.79 -29.44
CA GLY A 400 -7.24 20.23 -30.83
C GLY A 400 -5.79 20.25 -31.31
N ARG A 401 -4.81 20.50 -30.42
CA ARG A 401 -3.38 20.53 -30.78
C ARG A 401 -2.74 19.16 -30.74
N GLU A 402 -3.12 18.30 -29.79
CA GLU A 402 -2.69 16.88 -29.77
C GLU A 402 -3.18 16.14 -31.00
N LYS A 403 -4.45 16.34 -31.40
CA LYS A 403 -4.97 15.85 -32.69
C LYS A 403 -4.13 16.33 -33.88
N ARG A 404 -3.79 17.63 -33.92
CA ARG A 404 -2.91 18.18 -34.99
C ARG A 404 -1.48 17.63 -34.94
N LYS A 405 -0.96 17.33 -33.75
CA LYS A 405 0.38 16.76 -33.55
C LYS A 405 0.41 15.30 -34.00
N ASN A 406 -0.60 14.50 -33.63
CA ASN A 406 -0.76 13.11 -34.04
C ASN A 406 -0.95 12.99 -35.56
N VAL A 407 -1.78 13.85 -36.17
CA VAL A 407 -1.93 13.91 -37.65
C VAL A 407 -0.62 14.27 -38.35
N ARG A 408 0.24 15.09 -37.71
CA ARG A 408 1.55 15.46 -38.27
C ARG A 408 2.56 14.32 -38.17
N VAL A 409 2.52 13.53 -37.10
CA VAL A 409 3.33 12.32 -36.92
C VAL A 409 2.89 11.23 -37.91
N GLU A 410 1.60 10.95 -38.04
CA GLU A 410 1.07 10.00 -39.04
C GLU A 410 1.38 10.41 -40.49
N ARG A 411 1.46 11.72 -40.78
CA ARG A 411 1.90 12.20 -42.11
C ARG A 411 3.39 12.02 -42.34
N ALA A 412 4.21 12.03 -41.29
CA ALA A 412 5.65 11.84 -41.39
C ALA A 412 6.01 10.36 -41.58
N ASP A 413 5.20 9.43 -41.05
CA ASP A 413 5.41 7.98 -41.17
C ASP A 413 4.85 7.37 -42.46
N LYS A 414 4.24 8.17 -43.34
CA LYS A 414 3.83 7.66 -44.66
C LYS A 414 5.07 7.56 -45.56
N PRO A 415 5.43 6.35 -46.04
CA PRO A 415 6.54 6.20 -46.97
C PRO A 415 6.26 7.02 -48.23
N TYR A 416 7.25 7.79 -48.63
CA TYR A 416 7.23 8.62 -49.84
C TYR A 416 6.98 7.71 -51.04
N ARG A 417 5.72 7.60 -51.50
CA ARG A 417 5.42 7.00 -52.80
C ARG A 417 5.84 8.00 -53.88
N GLY A 418 7.10 7.89 -54.28
CA GLY A 418 7.61 8.56 -55.46
C GLY A 418 6.75 8.19 -56.67
N ARG A 419 6.27 9.21 -57.40
CA ARG A 419 5.78 9.05 -58.76
C ARG A 419 6.99 8.98 -59.69
N ALA A 420 7.24 7.79 -60.24
CA ALA A 420 7.62 7.54 -61.64
C ALA A 420 7.58 6.04 -61.87
#